data_AF-A0A1V0GER3-F1
#
_entry.id   AF-A0A1V0GER3-F1
#
_cell.length_a   1.000
_cell.length_b   1.000
_cell.length_c   1.000
_cell.angle_alpha   90.00
_cell.angle_beta   90.00
_cell.angle_gamma   90.00
#
_symmetry.space_group_name_H-M   'P 1'
#
loop_
_entity.id
_entity.type
_entity.pdbx_description
1 polymer ?
#
loop_
_entity_poly.entity_id
_entity_poly.type
_entity_poly.pdbx_seq_one_letter_code
_entity_poly.pdbx_strand_id
1 'polypeptide(L)' 'MAFDKNNKNISEMLKATEEKETKQEVVRVVEDFERTKQFQFTLQPSVREKIALLAKENGYRSASSFLNDYFKNL' A
#
# COMPACT_ATOMS: atom_id res chain seq x y z
N MET A 1 -22.81 18.63 -36.29
CA MET A 1 -23.88 19.01 -35.34
C MET A 1 -23.23 19.78 -34.21
N ALA A 2 -23.62 21.05 -33.98
CA ALA A 2 -23.14 21.84 -32.86
C ALA A 2 -24.17 21.74 -31.73
N PHE A 3 -23.73 21.39 -30.52
CA PHE A 3 -24.58 21.39 -29.35
C PHE A 3 -24.83 22.84 -28.90
N ASP A 4 -26.08 23.28 -28.97
CA ASP A 4 -26.49 24.60 -28.51
C ASP A 4 -26.27 24.74 -26.99
N LYS A 5 -25.44 25.71 -26.62
CA LYS A 5 -24.86 25.91 -25.29
C LYS A 5 -25.84 26.43 -24.22
N ASN A 6 -27.13 26.62 -24.56
CA ASN A 6 -28.09 27.39 -23.75
C ASN A 6 -29.32 26.59 -23.26
N ASN A 7 -29.22 25.26 -23.16
CA ASN A 7 -30.29 24.42 -22.62
C ASN A 7 -30.28 24.41 -21.07
N LYS A 8 -31.01 25.37 -20.46
CA LYS A 8 -31.12 25.55 -18.99
C LYS A 8 -31.56 24.28 -18.25
N ASN A 9 -32.39 23.45 -18.88
CA ASN A 9 -32.89 22.20 -18.32
C ASN A 9 -31.77 21.17 -18.07
N ILE A 10 -30.73 21.17 -18.92
CA ILE A 10 -29.59 20.25 -18.80
C ILE A 10 -28.68 20.71 -17.65
N SER A 11 -28.48 22.02 -17.49
CA SER A 11 -27.69 22.55 -16.37
C SER A 11 -28.36 22.32 -15.01
N GLU A 12 -29.68 22.31 -14.93
CA GLU A 12 -30.40 22.00 -13.69
C GLU A 12 -30.33 20.51 -13.34
N MET A 13 -30.42 19.62 -14.35
CA MET A 13 -30.21 18.19 -14.14
C MET A 13 -28.76 17.87 -13.70
N LEU A 14 -27.76 18.51 -14.30
CA LEU A 14 -26.36 18.35 -13.90
C LEU A 14 -26.14 18.77 -12.43
N LYS A 15 -26.66 19.95 -12.05
CA LYS A 15 -26.58 20.44 -10.65
C LYS A 15 -27.29 19.52 -9.65
N ALA A 16 -28.47 19.01 -9.99
CA ALA A 16 -29.20 18.06 -9.13
C ALA A 16 -28.48 16.70 -8.99
N THR A 17 -27.55 16.38 -9.89
CA THR A 17 -26.74 15.15 -9.81
C THR A 17 -25.46 15.37 -9.00
N GLU A 18 -24.93 16.60 -8.97
CA GLU A 18 -23.78 17.00 -8.14
C GLU A 18 -24.11 17.07 -6.64
N GLU A 19 -25.36 17.35 -6.27
CA GLU A 19 -25.79 17.46 -4.87
C GLU A 19 -25.91 16.10 -4.13
N LYS A 20 -25.83 14.97 -4.87
CA LYS A 20 -25.90 13.62 -4.29
C LYS A 20 -24.53 12.97 -4.02
N GLU A 21 -23.46 13.73 -4.07
CA GLU A 21 -22.18 13.29 -3.52
C GLU A 21 -22.11 13.69 -2.04
N THR A 22 -22.89 13.00 -1.21
CA THR A 22 -22.57 12.85 0.20
C THR A 22 -21.10 12.45 0.29
N LYS A 23 -20.27 13.40 0.74
CA LYS A 23 -18.90 13.16 1.16
C LYS A 23 -18.95 12.06 2.22
N GLN A 24 -18.82 10.82 1.77
CA GLN A 24 -18.37 9.74 2.62
C GLN A 24 -16.96 10.15 3.01
N GLU A 25 -16.83 10.75 4.19
CA GLU A 25 -15.56 10.82 4.87
C GLU A 25 -15.11 9.38 5.04
N VAL A 26 -14.27 8.94 4.09
CA VAL A 26 -13.53 7.70 4.19
C VAL A 26 -12.67 7.89 5.44
N VAL A 27 -13.15 7.36 6.55
CA VAL A 27 -12.37 7.18 7.77
C VAL A 27 -11.19 6.31 7.35
N ARG A 28 -10.10 6.95 6.96
CA ARG A 28 -8.81 6.29 6.79
C ARG A 28 -8.40 5.92 8.19
N VAL A 29 -8.77 4.70 8.59
CA VAL A 29 -8.00 3.97 9.59
C VAL A 29 -6.63 3.82 8.95
N VAL A 30 -5.76 4.80 9.21
CA VAL A 30 -4.34 4.68 8.89
C VAL A 30 -3.85 3.70 9.95
N GLU A 31 -4.05 2.41 9.69
CA GLU A 31 -3.20 1.41 10.30
C GLU A 31 -1.78 1.87 9.97
N ASP A 32 -0.98 2.17 11.00
CA ASP A 32 0.41 2.61 10.88
C ASP A 32 1.22 1.50 10.22
N PHE A 33 1.07 1.36 8.90
CA PHE A 33 1.76 0.37 8.10
C PHE A 33 3.22 0.78 8.01
N GLU A 34 4.05 0.14 8.82
CA GLU A 34 5.48 0.38 8.82
C GLU A 34 6.05 0.02 7.43
N ARG A 35 6.57 1.05 6.74
CA ARG A 35 7.18 0.86 5.44
C ARG A 35 8.55 0.20 5.61
N THR A 36 8.79 -0.83 4.82
CA THR A 36 10.11 -1.45 4.72
C THR A 36 11.11 -0.44 4.15
N LYS A 37 12.22 -0.23 4.87
CA LYS A 37 13.38 0.53 4.38
C LYS A 37 14.54 -0.43 4.08
N GLN A 38 15.34 -0.11 3.07
CA GLN A 38 16.55 -0.87 2.79
C GLN A 38 17.57 -0.63 3.91
N PHE A 39 18.14 -1.71 4.43
CA PHE A 39 19.24 -1.68 5.39
C PHE A 39 20.36 -2.60 4.89
N GLN A 40 21.58 -2.08 4.83
CA GLN A 40 22.75 -2.84 4.37
C GLN A 40 23.53 -3.38 5.57
N PHE A 41 23.67 -4.71 5.63
CA PHE A 41 24.52 -5.36 6.61
C PHE A 41 25.89 -5.70 6.01
N THR A 42 26.96 -5.45 6.76
CA THR A 42 28.29 -5.99 6.48
C THR A 42 28.50 -7.24 7.32
N LEU A 43 28.27 -8.41 6.72
CA LEU A 43 28.39 -9.71 7.39
C LEU A 43 29.50 -10.54 6.73
N GLN A 44 30.06 -11.48 7.49
CA GLN A 44 30.91 -12.51 6.92
C GLN A 44 30.11 -13.40 5.95
N PRO A 45 30.74 -13.92 4.87
CA PRO A 45 30.06 -14.78 3.88
C PRO A 45 29.39 -15.99 4.52
N SER A 46 30.08 -16.65 5.46
CA SER A 46 29.57 -17.84 6.16
C SER A 46 28.30 -17.55 6.98
N VAL A 47 28.19 -16.36 7.56
CA VAL A 47 26.98 -15.97 8.31
C VAL A 47 25.83 -15.70 7.35
N ARG A 48 26.10 -15.02 6.23
CA ARG A 48 25.10 -14.75 5.19
C ARG A 48 24.51 -16.04 4.63
N GLU A 49 25.34 -17.05 4.39
CA GLU A 49 24.91 -18.38 3.93
C GLU A 49 24.00 -19.07 4.94
N LYS A 50 24.38 -19.07 6.22
CA LYS A 50 23.55 -19.65 7.30
C LYS A 50 22.17 -19.01 7.38
N ILE A 51 22.09 -17.68 7.31
CA ILE A 51 20.80 -16.95 7.32
C ILE A 51 19.96 -17.35 6.09
N ALA A 52 20.59 -17.46 4.92
CA ALA A 52 19.89 -17.87 3.71
C ALA A 52 19.36 -19.31 3.78
N LEU A 53 20.12 -20.24 4.38
CA LEU A 53 19.68 -21.61 4.62
C LEU A 53 18.52 -21.65 5.62
N LEU A 54 18.65 -20.99 6.77
CA LEU A 54 17.60 -20.90 7.79
C LEU A 54 16.29 -20.33 7.21
N ALA A 55 16.38 -19.28 6.40
CA ALA A 55 15.21 -18.71 5.75
C ALA A 55 14.51 -19.75 4.84
N LYS A 56 15.26 -20.53 4.06
CA LYS A 56 14.70 -21.59 3.20
C LYS A 56 14.08 -22.73 4.01
N GLU A 57 14.75 -23.18 5.07
CA GLU A 57 14.26 -24.27 5.94
C GLU A 57 12.94 -23.89 6.61
N ASN A 58 12.79 -22.64 7.03
CA ASN A 58 11.55 -22.12 7.62
C ASN A 58 10.51 -21.68 6.56
N GLY A 59 10.74 -21.93 5.27
CA GLY A 59 9.78 -21.63 4.21
C GLY A 59 9.66 -20.15 3.81
N TYR A 60 10.60 -19.29 4.22
CA TYR A 60 10.58 -17.88 3.85
C TYR A 60 11.08 -17.65 2.42
N ARG A 61 10.47 -16.67 1.75
CA ARG A 61 10.87 -16.23 0.39
C ARG A 61 12.27 -15.62 0.34
N SER A 62 12.73 -14.99 1.43
CA SER A 62 14.04 -14.33 1.48
C SER A 62 14.58 -14.23 2.90
N ALA A 63 15.90 -14.06 3.01
CA ALA A 63 16.58 -13.76 4.26
C ALA A 63 16.02 -12.49 4.93
N SER A 64 15.69 -11.44 4.16
CA SER A 64 15.11 -10.21 4.71
C SER A 64 13.73 -10.44 5.32
N SER A 65 12.89 -11.28 4.69
CA SER A 65 11.57 -11.64 5.23
C SER A 65 11.70 -12.41 6.53
N PHE A 66 12.63 -13.38 6.57
CA PHE A 66 12.94 -14.14 7.77
C PHE A 66 13.43 -13.23 8.91
N LEU A 67 14.39 -12.34 8.64
CA LEU A 67 14.91 -11.42 9.65
C LEU A 67 13.83 -10.46 10.16
N ASN A 68 13.00 -9.92 9.25
CA ASN A 68 11.93 -9.00 9.64
C ASN A 68 10.92 -9.67 10.56
N ASP A 69 10.52 -10.91 10.28
CA ASP A 69 9.61 -11.65 11.14
C ASP A 69 10.29 -12.09 12.46
N TYR A 70 11.54 -12.54 12.39
CA TYR A 70 12.33 -12.89 13.57
C TYR A 70 12.45 -11.73 14.56
N PHE A 71 12.77 -10.52 14.08
CA PHE A 71 12.90 -9.34 14.95
C PHE A 71 11.56 -8.75 15.40
N LYS A 72 10.47 -8.99 14.67
CA LYS A 72 9.12 -8.60 15.11
C LYS A 72 8.61 -9.43 16.28
N ASN A 73 9.02 -10.70 16.36
CA ASN A 73 8.59 -11.65 17.37
C ASN A 73 9.62 -11.85 18.51
N LEU A 74 10.65 -11.01 18.58
CA LEU A 74 11.71 -11.05 19.61
C LEU A 74 11.25 -10.35 20.90
#